data_AF-A0AAD1ZLZ8-F1
#
_entry.id   AF-A0AAD1ZLZ8-F1
#
_cell.length_a   1.000
_cell.length_b   1.000
_cell.length_c   1.000
_cell.angle_alpha   90.00
_cell.angle_beta   90.00
_cell.angle_gamma   90.00
#
_symmetry.space_group_name_H-M   'P 1'
#
loop_
_entity.id
_entity.type
_entity.pdbx_description
1 polymer ?
#
loop_
_entity_poly.entity_id
_entity_poly.type
_entity_poly.pdbx_seq_one_letter_code
_entity_poly.pdbx_strand_id
1 'polypeptide(L)'
;MSKQTYKVCFCFRRRFRMAASEAPADIKALFEEYSENGIMGVDQLSRFLVEVQKEENATVDDAQAIMNNLHELKHLNIFHRRGLNLEAFFKYLFGDVNPPLNPKLGVTFL
;
A
#
# COMPACT_ATOMS: atom_id res chain seq x y z
N MET A 1 -11.19 -18.97 5.88
CA MET A 1 -10.48 -18.24 6.96
C MET A 1 -9.72 -19.21 7.85
N SER A 2 -8.40 -19.30 7.69
CA SER A 2 -7.53 -20.06 8.59
C SER A 2 -7.47 -19.38 9.97
N LYS A 3 -7.34 -20.16 11.05
CA LYS A 3 -7.22 -19.66 12.43
C LYS A 3 -5.83 -20.02 12.96
N GLN A 4 -5.16 -19.07 13.58
CA GLN A 4 -3.87 -19.32 14.24
C GLN A 4 -4.11 -19.49 15.74
N THR A 5 -3.42 -20.46 16.35
CA THR A 5 -3.59 -20.80 17.77
C THR A 5 -2.36 -20.35 18.54
N TYR A 6 -2.56 -19.48 19.54
CA TYR A 6 -1.51 -18.99 20.42
C TYR A 6 -1.73 -19.54 21.84
N LYS A 7 -0.65 -19.91 22.53
CA LYS A 7 -0.69 -20.22 23.97
C LYS A 7 -0.79 -18.90 24.74
N VAL A 8 -1.78 -18.78 25.61
CA VAL A 8 -1.98 -17.61 26.48
C VAL A 8 -2.10 -18.11 27.90
N CYS A 9 -1.08 -17.87 28.74
CA CYS A 9 -0.90 -18.51 30.04
C CYS A 9 -0.79 -20.05 29.93
N PHE A 10 -0.11 -20.67 30.89
CA PHE A 10 0.48 -22.03 30.80
C PHE A 10 -0.52 -23.15 30.39
N CYS A 11 -1.82 -22.95 30.57
CA CYS A 11 -2.87 -23.94 30.31
C CYS A 11 -3.87 -23.56 29.21
N PHE A 12 -3.90 -22.33 28.69
CA PHE A 12 -4.93 -21.91 27.74
C PHE A 12 -4.38 -21.71 26.33
N ARG A 13 -5.15 -22.17 25.34
CA ARG A 13 -4.89 -21.91 23.92
C ARG A 13 -6.01 -21.03 23.39
N ARG A 14 -5.66 -19.88 22.81
CA ARG A 14 -6.63 -18.97 22.19
C ARG A 14 -6.47 -19.00 20.68
N ARG A 15 -7.58 -19.13 19.97
CA ARG A 15 -7.64 -19.09 18.51
C ARG A 15 -7.97 -17.68 18.07
N PHE A 16 -7.11 -17.10 17.24
CA PHE A 16 -7.36 -15.83 16.59
C PHE A 16 -7.66 -16.07 15.12
N ARG A 17 -8.60 -15.28 14.57
CA ARG A 17 -8.76 -15.21 13.13
C ARG A 17 -7.49 -14.58 12.59
N MET A 18 -6.83 -15.23 11.64
CA MET A 18 -5.76 -14.57 10.90
C MET A 18 -6.41 -13.41 10.14
N ALA A 19 -5.83 -12.22 10.20
CA ALA A 19 -6.18 -11.16 9.27
C ALA A 19 -6.01 -11.74 7.86
N ALA A 20 -7.02 -11.56 7.00
CA ALA A 20 -6.92 -12.05 5.64
C ALA A 20 -5.67 -11.45 4.98
N SER A 21 -4.91 -12.26 4.24
CA SER A 21 -3.79 -11.77 3.42
C SER A 21 -4.25 -10.93 2.23
N GLU A 22 -5.53 -10.60 2.17
CA GLU A 22 -6.19 -9.90 1.07
C GLU A 22 -6.57 -8.49 1.48
N ALA A 23 -6.53 -7.57 0.53
CA ALA A 23 -7.00 -6.21 0.72
C ALA A 23 -8.49 -6.19 1.16
N PRO A 24 -8.86 -5.32 2.12
CA PRO A 24 -10.26 -5.04 2.46
C PRO A 24 -11.09 -4.62 1.24
N ALA A 25 -12.42 -4.79 1.31
CA ALA A 25 -13.33 -4.46 0.20
C ALA A 25 -13.20 -2.99 -0.25
N ASP A 26 -13.10 -2.07 0.70
CA ASP A 26 -12.98 -0.64 0.40
C ASP A 26 -11.67 -0.31 -0.33
N ILE A 27 -10.58 -1.02 0.01
CA ILE A 27 -9.29 -0.88 -0.68
C ILE A 27 -9.35 -1.49 -2.10
N LYS A 28 -10.09 -2.59 -2.27
CA LYS A 28 -10.33 -3.18 -3.60
C LYS A 28 -11.10 -2.20 -4.49
N ALA A 29 -12.20 -1.63 -3.98
CA ALA A 29 -13.01 -0.66 -4.70
C ALA A 29 -12.21 0.61 -5.07
N LEU A 30 -11.42 1.12 -4.11
CA LEU A 30 -10.55 2.27 -4.34
C LEU A 30 -9.49 1.98 -5.41
N PHE A 31 -8.88 0.79 -5.39
CA PHE A 31 -7.92 0.40 -6.42
C PHE A 31 -8.59 0.31 -7.81
N GLU A 32 -9.80 -0.25 -7.89
CA GLU A 32 -10.56 -0.34 -9.15
C GLU A 32 -10.89 1.03 -9.74
N GLU A 33 -11.22 2.03 -8.92
CA GLU A 33 -11.49 3.41 -9.36
C GLU A 33 -10.25 4.11 -9.96
N TYR A 34 -9.06 3.74 -9.49
CA TYR A 34 -7.78 4.31 -9.91
C TYR A 34 -6.91 3.30 -10.69
N SER A 35 -7.50 2.29 -11.32
CA SER A 35 -6.76 1.35 -12.16
C SER A 35 -7.46 1.09 -13.48
N GLU A 36 -6.65 0.74 -14.48
CA GLU A 36 -7.12 0.35 -15.79
C GLU A 36 -6.70 -1.09 -16.03
N ASN A 37 -7.67 -1.96 -16.34
CA ASN A 37 -7.44 -3.40 -16.56
C ASN A 37 -6.69 -4.07 -15.39
N GLY A 38 -6.98 -3.65 -14.15
CA GLY A 38 -6.35 -4.18 -12.93
C GLY A 38 -4.91 -3.72 -12.70
N ILE A 39 -4.46 -2.68 -13.40
CA ILE A 39 -3.15 -2.06 -13.21
C ILE A 39 -3.31 -0.57 -12.95
N MET A 40 -2.73 -0.09 -11.85
CA MET A 40 -2.58 1.33 -11.55
C MET A 40 -1.21 1.79 -12.07
N GLY A 41 -1.23 2.65 -13.08
CA GLY A 41 -0.04 3.28 -13.67
C GLY A 41 0.41 4.52 -12.90
N VAL A 42 1.41 5.21 -13.45
CA VAL A 42 2.01 6.41 -12.84
C VAL A 42 0.98 7.54 -12.73
N ASP A 43 0.23 7.79 -13.81
CA ASP A 43 -0.77 8.86 -13.85
C ASP A 43 -1.91 8.60 -12.85
N GLN A 44 -2.37 7.35 -12.77
CA GLN A 44 -3.42 7.00 -11.80
C GLN A 44 -2.90 7.06 -10.36
N LEU A 45 -1.64 6.67 -10.11
CA LEU A 45 -1.02 6.81 -8.79
C LEU A 45 -0.88 8.29 -8.40
N SER A 46 -0.44 9.15 -9.33
CA SER A 46 -0.38 10.61 -9.12
C SER A 46 -1.75 11.17 -8.74
N ARG A 47 -2.80 10.79 -9.47
CA ARG A 47 -4.18 11.19 -9.15
C ARG A 47 -4.62 10.70 -7.76
N PHE A 48 -4.28 9.46 -7.40
CA PHE A 48 -4.57 8.90 -6.08
C PHE A 48 -3.87 9.69 -4.94
N LEU A 49 -2.60 10.06 -5.11
CA LEU A 49 -1.85 10.85 -4.12
C LEU A 49 -2.54 12.21 -3.85
N VAL A 50 -2.95 12.89 -4.92
CA VAL A 50 -3.62 14.20 -4.81
C VAL A 50 -5.03 14.04 -4.22
N GLU A 51 -5.86 13.19 -4.82
CA GLU A 51 -7.29 13.16 -4.51
C GLU A 51 -7.61 12.44 -3.19
N VAL A 52 -6.87 11.38 -2.88
CA VAL A 52 -7.15 10.51 -1.73
C VAL A 52 -6.20 10.80 -0.58
N GLN A 53 -4.89 10.86 -0.84
CA GLN A 53 -3.91 11.14 0.21
C GLN A 53 -3.78 12.64 0.54
N LYS A 54 -4.39 13.51 -0.26
CA LYS A 54 -4.36 14.98 -0.09
C LYS A 54 -2.95 15.56 -0.18
N GLU A 55 -2.09 14.92 -0.96
CA GLU A 55 -0.79 15.46 -1.33
C GLU A 55 -0.97 16.45 -2.49
N GLU A 56 -1.49 17.65 -2.21
CA GLU A 56 -1.88 18.63 -3.25
C GLU A 56 -0.76 19.01 -4.23
N ASN A 57 0.50 18.89 -3.80
CA ASN A 57 1.68 19.20 -4.60
C ASN A 57 2.34 17.96 -5.22
N ALA A 58 1.76 16.77 -5.07
CA ALA A 58 2.31 15.56 -5.65
C ALA A 58 2.27 15.65 -7.18
N THR A 59 3.42 15.38 -7.79
CA THR A 59 3.58 15.39 -9.25
C THR A 59 3.64 13.99 -9.82
N VAL A 60 3.49 13.88 -11.15
CA VAL A 60 3.72 12.63 -11.88
C VAL A 60 5.16 12.12 -11.65
N ASP A 61 6.14 13.02 -11.51
CA ASP A 61 7.53 12.65 -11.22
C ASP A 61 7.68 12.05 -9.81
N ASP A 62 6.96 12.57 -8.81
CA ASP A 62 6.92 11.98 -7.46
C ASP A 62 6.31 10.57 -7.50
N ALA A 63 5.21 10.38 -8.24
CA ALA A 63 4.59 9.07 -8.43
C ALA A 63 5.54 8.08 -9.16
N GLN A 64 6.27 8.56 -10.17
CA GLN A 64 7.28 7.77 -10.88
C GLN A 64 8.45 7.38 -9.96
N ALA A 65 8.88 8.29 -9.09
CA ALA A 65 9.92 8.00 -8.09
C ALA A 65 9.44 6.92 -7.09
N ILE A 66 8.19 6.97 -6.64
CA ILE A 66 7.60 5.92 -5.79
C ILE A 66 7.61 4.57 -6.53
N MET A 67 7.17 4.54 -7.79
CA MET A 67 7.18 3.30 -8.59
C MET A 67 8.59 2.73 -8.77
N ASN A 68 9.59 3.59 -8.98
CA ASN A 68 10.98 3.18 -9.12
C ASN A 68 11.53 2.60 -7.82
N ASN A 69 11.31 3.26 -6.68
CA ASN A 69 11.72 2.76 -5.37
C ASN A 69 11.09 1.39 -5.06
N LEU A 70 9.80 1.23 -5.34
CA LEU A 70 9.12 -0.05 -5.17
C LEU A 70 9.69 -1.15 -6.09
N HIS A 71 10.16 -0.80 -7.28
CA HIS A 71 10.84 -1.72 -8.19
C HIS A 71 12.25 -2.07 -7.72
N GLU A 72 12.96 -1.18 -7.04
CA GLU A 72 14.31 -1.43 -6.50
C GLU A 72 14.27 -2.32 -5.26
N LEU A 73 13.20 -2.26 -4.46
CA LEU A 73 12.98 -3.11 -3.27
C LEU A 73 12.62 -4.58 -3.62
N LYS A 74 12.86 -5.02 -4.85
CA LYS A 74 12.44 -6.34 -5.37
C LYS A 74 13.22 -7.51 -4.77
N HIS A 75 12.66 -8.09 -3.71
CA HIS A 75 12.69 -9.54 -3.47
C HIS A 75 11.47 -10.27 -4.06
N LEU A 76 10.54 -9.56 -4.71
CA LEU A 76 9.27 -10.12 -5.16
C LEU A 76 8.99 -9.67 -6.59
N ASN A 77 8.87 -10.62 -7.52
CA ASN A 77 8.57 -10.45 -8.95
C ASN A 77 7.18 -9.84 -9.27
N ILE A 78 6.62 -9.04 -8.36
CA ILE A 78 5.22 -8.57 -8.37
C ILE A 78 5.02 -7.38 -9.31
N PHE A 79 6.08 -6.64 -9.66
CA PHE A 79 5.99 -5.59 -10.68
C PHE A 79 6.31 -6.16 -12.05
N HIS A 80 5.28 -6.51 -12.80
CA HIS A 80 5.37 -6.42 -14.25
C HIS A 80 5.64 -4.96 -14.63
N ARG A 81 6.40 -4.72 -15.70
CA ARG A 81 6.91 -3.41 -16.15
C ARG A 81 5.83 -2.35 -16.50
N ARG A 82 4.60 -2.46 -15.99
CA ARG A 82 3.41 -1.71 -16.40
C ARG A 82 2.67 -1.01 -15.25
N GLY A 83 3.03 -1.21 -13.99
CA GLY A 83 2.40 -0.52 -12.85
C GLY A 83 2.14 -1.42 -11.64
N LEU A 84 1.29 -0.95 -10.72
CA LEU A 84 0.86 -1.67 -9.52
C LEU A 84 -0.36 -2.55 -9.82
N ASN A 85 -0.29 -3.84 -9.48
CA ASN A 85 -1.50 -4.64 -9.30
C ASN A 85 -2.06 -4.41 -7.88
N LEU A 86 -3.24 -4.96 -7.57
CA LEU A 86 -3.89 -4.79 -6.27
C LEU A 86 -2.99 -5.20 -5.08
N GLU A 87 -2.24 -6.30 -5.22
CA GLU A 87 -1.36 -6.78 -4.15
C GLU A 87 -0.20 -5.79 -3.92
N ALA A 88 0.41 -5.28 -4.99
CA ALA A 88 1.47 -4.30 -4.92
C ALA A 88 0.98 -2.97 -4.34
N PHE A 89 -0.21 -2.50 -4.77
CA PHE A 89 -0.84 -1.31 -4.21
C PHE A 89 -1.14 -1.48 -2.71
N PHE A 90 -1.72 -2.62 -2.32
CA PHE A 90 -2.02 -2.87 -0.91
C PHE A 90 -0.75 -2.93 -0.05
N LYS A 91 0.34 -3.49 -0.56
CA LYS A 91 1.65 -3.46 0.11
C LYS A 91 2.23 -2.05 0.18
N TYR A 92 2.10 -1.27 -0.89
CA TYR A 92 2.56 0.12 -0.94
C TYR A 92 1.91 0.98 0.16
N LEU A 93 0.61 0.80 0.45
CA LEU A 93 -0.07 1.57 1.50
C LEU A 93 0.58 1.47 2.88
N PHE A 94 1.29 0.37 3.17
CA PHE A 94 2.02 0.14 4.43
C PHE A 94 3.54 0.14 4.26
N GLY A 95 4.04 0.45 3.05
CA GLY A 95 5.47 0.43 2.76
C GLY A 95 6.18 1.67 3.27
N ASP A 96 7.48 1.56 3.53
CA ASP A 96 8.32 2.70 3.97
C ASP A 96 8.35 3.85 2.96
N VAL A 97 8.04 3.57 1.69
CA VAL A 97 7.89 4.57 0.61
C VAL A 97 6.59 5.38 0.72
N ASN A 98 5.68 5.01 1.61
CA ASN A 98 4.42 5.72 1.90
C ASN A 98 4.31 6.02 3.41
N PRO A 99 5.24 6.81 3.97
CA PRO A 99 5.21 7.10 5.40
C PRO A 99 3.97 7.93 5.74
N PRO A 100 3.36 7.74 6.92
CA PRO A 100 2.17 8.50 7.34
C PRO A 100 2.45 9.99 7.56
N LEU A 101 3.73 10.38 7.64
CA LEU A 101 4.17 11.75 7.78
C LEU A 101 5.14 12.06 6.64
N ASN A 102 4.91 13.19 5.97
CA ASN A 102 5.82 13.64 4.93
C ASN A 102 7.16 14.06 5.55
N PRO A 103 8.28 13.35 5.26
CA PRO A 103 9.57 13.66 5.86
C PRO A 103 10.10 15.04 5.44
N LYS A 104 9.61 15.61 4.33
CA LYS A 104 10.00 16.95 3.86
C LYS A 104 9.42 18.08 4.72
N LEU A 105 8.32 17.84 5.45
CA LEU A 105 7.65 18.88 6.24
C LEU A 105 8.28 19.10 7.62
N GLY A 106 9.14 18.18 8.09
CA GLY A 106 9.71 18.24 9.43
C GLY A 106 8.67 18.12 10.55
N VAL A 107 9.09 17.75 11.76
CA VAL A 107 8.21 17.80 12.93
C VAL A 107 8.33 19.19 13.53
N THR A 108 7.46 20.11 13.14
CA THR A 108 7.37 21.42 13.81
C THR A 108 6.54 21.25 15.08
N PHE A 109 7.20 21.09 16.22
CA PHE A 109 6.54 21.24 17.51
C PHE A 109 6.22 22.73 17.68
N LEU A 110 4.93 23.08 17.65
CA LEU A 110 4.42 24.37 18.11
C LEU A 110 4.41 24.41 19.63
#